data_AF-A0A0C2DE28-F1
#
_entry.id   AF-A0A0C2DE28-F1
#
_cell.length_a   1.000
_cell.length_b   1.000
_cell.length_c   1.000
_cell.angle_alpha   90.00
_cell.angle_beta   90.00
_cell.angle_gamma   90.00
#
_symmetry.space_group_name_H-M   'P 1'
#
loop_
_entity.id
_entity.type
_entity.pdbx_description
1 polymer ?
#
loop_
_entity_poly.entity_id
_entity_poly.type
_entity_poly.pdbx_seq_one_letter_code
_entity_poly.pdbx_strand_id
1 'polypeptide(L)'
;MDHVMNTLENYASSLEAEVEERMKELVAEKKKSDMLLYRMLPKQVADKLKAGQPIEPESYDNVTIFFSDVVSFTTLASKGTPMQ
;
A
#
# COMPACT_ATOMS: atom_id res chain seq x y z
N MET A 1 24.94 -16.70 -38.95
CA MET A 1 25.15 -15.59 -38.00
C MET A 1 23.85 -14.82 -37.84
N ASP A 2 23.21 -14.43 -38.94
CA ASP A 2 21.94 -13.68 -38.98
C ASP A 2 20.77 -14.36 -38.26
N HIS A 3 20.64 -15.69 -38.33
CA HIS A 3 19.58 -16.40 -37.62
C HIS A 3 19.70 -16.26 -36.09
N VAL A 4 20.92 -16.35 -35.55
CA VAL A 4 21.17 -16.20 -34.11
C VAL A 4 20.93 -14.75 -33.67
N MET A 5 21.37 -13.78 -34.49
CA MET A 5 21.13 -12.35 -34.26
C MET A 5 19.63 -12.06 -34.17
N ASN A 6 18.84 -12.57 -35.12
CA ASN A 6 17.41 -12.36 -35.17
C ASN A 6 16.69 -13.07 -34.00
N THR A 7 17.13 -14.27 -33.59
CA THR A 7 16.58 -14.90 -32.37
C THR A 7 16.83 -14.05 -31.13
N LEU A 8 18.04 -13.52 -30.96
CA LEU A 8 18.39 -12.67 -29.81
C LEU A 8 17.60 -11.35 -29.79
N GLU A 9 17.40 -10.73 -30.95
CA GLU A 9 16.57 -9.52 -31.08
C GLU A 9 15.11 -9.79 -30.70
N ASN A 10 14.53 -10.91 -31.15
CA ASN A 10 13.18 -11.29 -30.77
C ASN A 10 13.05 -11.58 -29.26
N TYR A 11 14.05 -12.26 -28.66
CA TYR A 11 14.08 -12.48 -27.21
C TYR A 11 14.18 -11.16 -26.44
N ALA A 12 15.05 -10.23 -26.86
CA ALA A 12 15.19 -8.92 -26.22
C ALA A 12 13.87 -8.13 -26.27
N SER A 13 13.21 -8.10 -27.44
CA SER A 13 11.92 -7.42 -27.60
C SER A 13 10.82 -8.05 -26.74
N SER A 14 10.76 -9.39 -26.65
CA SER A 14 9.79 -10.06 -25.79
C SER A 14 10.02 -9.77 -24.30
N LEU A 15 11.29 -9.68 -23.87
CA LEU A 15 11.64 -9.36 -22.49
C LEU A 15 11.29 -7.92 -22.15
N GLU A 16 11.51 -6.97 -23.06
CA GLU A 16 11.11 -5.58 -22.88
C GLU A 16 9.59 -5.45 -22.70
N ALA A 17 8.81 -6.15 -23.54
CA ALA A 17 7.35 -6.15 -23.42
C ALA A 17 6.88 -6.76 -22.09
N GLU A 18 7.50 -7.86 -21.64
CA GLU A 18 7.18 -8.48 -20.36
C GLU A 18 7.54 -7.55 -19.18
N VAL A 19 8.71 -6.91 -19.22
CA VAL A 19 9.10 -5.93 -18.20
C VAL A 19 8.12 -4.76 -18.14
N GLU A 20 7.68 -4.23 -19.29
CA GLU A 20 6.72 -3.14 -19.35
C GLU A 20 5.36 -3.54 -18.76
N GLU A 21 4.87 -4.73 -19.09
CA GLU A 21 3.63 -5.26 -18.54
C GLU A 21 3.71 -5.42 -17.02
N ARG A 22 4.78 -6.05 -16.51
CA ARG A 22 5.00 -6.24 -15.07
C ARG A 22 5.18 -4.91 -14.34
N MET A 23 5.84 -3.93 -14.96
CA MET A 23 5.98 -2.59 -14.39
C MET A 23 4.61 -1.90 -14.26
N LYS A 24 3.73 -2.05 -15.26
CA LYS A 24 2.37 -1.51 -15.21
C LYS A 24 1.54 -2.12 -14.09
N GLU A 25 1.60 -3.44 -13.92
CA GLU A 25 0.92 -4.14 -12.82
C GLU A 25 1.43 -3.66 -11.45
N LEU A 26 2.76 -3.54 -11.31
CA LEU A 26 3.40 -3.07 -10.08
C LEU A 26 2.94 -1.65 -9.71
N VAL A 27 2.88 -0.75 -10.70
CA VAL A 27 2.39 0.63 -10.49
C VAL A 27 0.93 0.64 -10.06
N ALA A 28 0.09 -0.20 -10.67
CA ALA A 28 -1.33 -0.29 -10.31
C ALA A 28 -1.52 -0.78 -8.87
N GLU A 29 -0.81 -1.84 -8.47
CA GLU A 29 -0.91 -2.39 -7.12
C GLU A 29 -0.33 -1.43 -6.08
N LYS A 30 0.80 -0.77 -6.37
CA LYS A 30 1.37 0.28 -5.51
C LYS A 30 0.37 1.41 -5.26
N LYS A 31 -0.33 1.87 -6.31
CA LYS A 31 -1.36 2.92 -6.20
C LYS A 31 -2.53 2.47 -5.33
N LYS A 32 -2.96 1.21 -5.45
CA LYS A 32 -4.05 0.65 -4.64
C LYS A 32 -3.65 0.55 -3.17
N SER A 33 -2.44 0.08 -2.90
CA SER A 33 -1.86 0.01 -1.56
C SER A 33 -1.77 1.40 -0.91
N ASP A 34 -1.24 2.38 -1.64
CA ASP A 34 -1.15 3.77 -1.19
C ASP A 34 -2.54 4.36 -0.86
N MET A 35 -3.53 4.13 -1.73
CA MET A 35 -4.90 4.60 -1.50
C MET A 35 -5.49 4.02 -0.23
N LEU A 36 -5.28 2.73 0.03
CA LEU A 36 -5.78 2.09 1.24
C LEU A 36 -5.12 2.67 2.49
N LEU A 37 -3.81 2.88 2.46
CA LEU A 37 -3.07 3.46 3.57
C LEU A 37 -3.61 4.85 3.94
N TYR A 38 -3.85 5.72 2.95
CA TYR A 38 -4.43 7.06 3.19
C TYR A 38 -5.89 7.04 3.66
N ARG A 39 -6.62 5.94 3.47
CA ARG A 39 -7.98 5.77 4.01
C ARG A 39 -7.98 5.30 5.46
N MET A 40 -6.93 4.61 5.89
CA MET A 40 -6.84 4.04 7.23
C MET A 40 -6.13 4.96 8.23
N LEU A 41 -5.19 5.78 7.75
CA LEU A 41 -4.34 6.61 8.60
C LEU A 41 -4.37 8.08 8.17
N PRO A 42 -4.17 9.03 9.10
CA PRO A 42 -3.93 10.43 8.76
C PRO A 42 -2.77 10.55 7.77
N LYS A 43 -2.89 11.48 6.82
CA LYS A 43 -1.92 11.66 5.73
C LYS A 43 -0.47 11.78 6.22
N GLN A 44 -0.24 12.55 7.27
CA GLN A 44 1.10 12.73 7.86
C GLN A 44 1.71 11.42 8.37
N VAL A 45 0.90 10.55 8.97
CA VAL A 45 1.33 9.23 9.47
C VAL A 45 1.60 8.29 8.30
N ALA A 46 0.70 8.26 7.31
CA ALA A 46 0.86 7.45 6.11
C ALA A 46 2.14 7.81 5.33
N ASP A 47 2.44 9.11 5.18
CA ASP A 47 3.63 9.59 4.47
C ASP A 47 4.92 9.19 5.21
N LYS A 48 4.96 9.31 6.55
CA LYS A 48 6.10 8.85 7.37
C LYS A 48 6.31 7.33 7.22
N LEU A 49 5.24 6.53 7.28
CA LEU A 49 5.32 5.07 7.09
C LEU A 49 5.85 4.68 5.71
N LYS A 50 5.38 5.34 4.65
CA LYS A 50 5.86 5.09 3.29
C LYS A 50 7.34 5.43 3.12
N ALA A 51 7.82 6.43 3.85
CA ALA A 51 9.24 6.80 3.89
C ALA A 51 10.10 5.85 4.75
N GLY A 52 9.50 4.84 5.40
CA GLY A 52 10.19 3.95 6.33
C GLY A 52 10.67 4.64 7.60
N GLN A 53 10.08 5.80 7.93
CA GLN A 53 10.47 6.58 9.09
C GLN A 53 9.74 6.09 10.35
N PRO A 54 10.41 6.09 11.52
CA PRO A 54 9.73 5.87 12.78
C PRO A 54 8.70 6.98 13.04
N ILE A 55 7.60 6.62 13.69
CA ILE A 55 6.56 7.56 14.11
C ILE A 55 6.73 7.80 15.60
N GLU A 56 7.26 8.97 15.95
CA GLU A 56 7.38 9.38 17.35
C GLU A 56 6.00 9.81 17.91
N PRO A 57 5.69 9.48 19.17
CA PRO A 57 4.50 9.99 19.83
C PRO A 57 4.51 11.52 19.90
N GLU A 58 3.39 12.15 19.55
CA GLU A 58 3.24 13.60 19.58
C GLU A 58 2.39 14.02 20.79
N SER A 59 2.83 15.06 21.50
CA SER A 59 2.09 15.69 22.60
C SER A 59 1.61 17.06 22.16
N TYR A 60 0.37 17.41 22.52
CA TYR A 60 -0.26 18.66 22.13
C TYR A 60 -0.86 19.33 23.37
N ASP A 61 -0.63 20.64 23.52
CA ASP A 61 -1.14 21.42 24.66
C ASP A 61 -2.67 21.48 24.69
N ASN A 62 -3.32 21.40 23.53
CA ASN A 62 -4.77 21.40 23.39
C ASN A 62 -5.21 20.39 22.32
N VAL A 63 -6.21 19.57 22.64
CA VAL A 63 -6.77 18.57 21.74
C VAL A 63 -8.29 18.63 21.73
N THR A 64 -8.91 18.23 20.61
CA THR A 64 -10.35 17.99 20.52
C THR A 64 -10.60 16.50 20.39
N ILE A 65 -11.44 15.95 21.27
CA ILE A 65 -11.80 14.53 21.25
C ILE A 65 -13.19 14.39 20.63
N PHE A 66 -13.27 13.61 19.55
CA PHE A 66 -14.54 13.25 18.93
C PHE A 66 -15.00 11.90 19.47
N PHE A 67 -16.18 11.88 20.11
CA PHE A 67 -16.82 10.65 20.54
C PHE A 67 -17.88 10.26 19.51
N SER A 68 -17.66 9.13 18.84
CA SER A 68 -18.66 8.51 17.99
C SER A 68 -18.82 7.05 18.34
N ASP A 69 -20.06 6.61 18.47
CA ASP A 69 -20.39 5.20 18.53
C ASP A 69 -20.66 4.66 17.12
N VAL A 70 -20.17 3.45 16.86
CA VAL A 70 -20.48 2.73 15.63
C VAL A 70 -21.59 1.75 15.95
N VAL A 71 -22.77 1.99 15.39
CA VAL A 71 -23.95 1.16 15.61
C VAL A 71 -23.59 -0.32 15.39
N SER A 72 -23.89 -1.15 16.40
CA SER A 72 -23.63 -2.59 16.41
C SER A 72 -22.16 -3.03 16.46
N PHE A 73 -21.18 -2.12 16.59
CA PHE A 73 -19.77 -2.50 16.74
C PHE A 73 -19.54 -3.31 18.02
N THR A 74 -20.18 -2.93 19.13
CA THR A 74 -20.13 -3.68 20.39
C THR A 74 -20.59 -5.14 20.22
N THR A 75 -21.67 -5.37 19.48
CA THR A 75 -22.19 -6.71 19.18
C THR A 75 -21.29 -7.51 18.24
N LEU A 76 -20.56 -6.83 17.35
CA LEU A 76 -19.57 -7.47 16.49
C LEU A 76 -18.33 -7.87 17.29
N ALA A 77 -17.80 -6.94 18.08
CA ALA A 77 -16.60 -7.14 18.91
C ALA A 77 -16.80 -8.23 19.96
N SER A 78 -18.01 -8.35 20.54
CA SER A 78 -18.33 -9.40 21.52
C SER A 78 -18.28 -10.83 20.97
N LYS A 79 -18.20 -11.01 19.65
CA LYS A 79 -18.07 -12.33 19.00
C LYS A 79 -16.61 -12.78 18.89
N GLY A 80 -15.65 -11.88 19.03
CA GLY A 80 -14.24 -12.21 19.02
C GLY A 80 -13.78 -12.69 20.40
N THR A 81 -13.04 -13.78 20.46
CA THR A 81 -12.21 -14.09 21.63
C THR A 81 -10.98 -13.17 21.61
N PRO A 82 -10.52 -12.63 22.75
CA PRO A 82 -9.27 -11.90 22.79
C PRO A 82 -8.16 -12.74 22.17
N MET A 83 -7.40 -12.17 21.23
CA MET A 83 -6.22 -12.85 20.70
C MET A 83 -5.23 -13.02 21.85
N GLN A 84 -4.93 -14.27 22.21
CA GLN A 84 -3.83 -14.64 23.09
C GLN A 84 -2.49 -14.52 22.35
#